data_AF-A0A1W9S1R8-F1
#
_entry.id   AF-A0A1W9S1R8-F1
#
_cell.length_a   1.000
_cell.length_b   1.000
_cell.length_c   1.000
_cell.angle_alpha   90.00
_cell.angle_beta   90.00
_cell.angle_gamma   90.00
#
_symmetry.space_group_name_H-M   'P 1'
#
loop_
_entity.id
_entity.type
_entity.pdbx_description
1 polymer ?
#
loop_
_entity_poly.entity_id
_entity_poly.type
_entity_poly.pdbx_seq_one_letter_code
_entity_poly.pdbx_strand_id
1 'polypeptide(L)'
;MRVVLQLILAMGVVLLLSLYGCTTRSGDVSRTDEENVEKEEVIYGEIIPPDDTLDEDIEELDETEFVVEGVIGEEDGGEAPVYEQPYSEGGTTETTYSYEGPFYRVQVIASSTKTGADKVAEEVRMKLPGKMVYVEHIGQYWKVRVGDCRTRKEAETLRDELRNLGYSDAWIVAP
;
A
#
# COMPACT_ATOMS: atom_id res chain seq x y z
N MET A 1 -6.32 -24.38 61.34
CA MET A 1 -6.52 -22.93 61.61
C MET A 1 -5.76 -22.04 60.62
N ARG A 2 -4.47 -22.29 60.33
CA ARG A 2 -3.69 -21.48 59.36
C ARG A 2 -4.23 -21.47 57.93
N VAL A 3 -4.71 -22.62 57.42
CA VAL A 3 -5.28 -22.75 56.06
C VAL A 3 -6.65 -22.05 55.94
N VAL A 4 -7.47 -22.15 56.99
CA VAL A 4 -8.78 -21.48 57.05
C VAL A 4 -8.62 -19.96 57.12
N LEU A 5 -7.62 -19.47 57.87
CA LEU A 5 -7.29 -18.05 57.95
C LEU A 5 -6.79 -17.48 56.60
N GLN A 6 -5.99 -18.25 55.85
CA GLN A 6 -5.54 -17.84 54.52
C GLN A 6 -6.69 -17.77 53.51
N LEU A 7 -7.64 -18.71 53.55
CA LEU A 7 -8.82 -18.68 52.67
C LEU A 7 -9.74 -17.49 52.97
N ILE A 8 -9.92 -17.15 54.25
CA ILE A 8 -10.73 -15.99 54.65
C ILE A 8 -10.06 -14.68 54.23
N LEU A 9 -8.73 -14.58 54.39
CA LEU A 9 -7.99 -13.39 53.93
C LEU A 9 -8.00 -13.24 52.41
N ALA A 10 -7.83 -14.33 51.66
CA ALA A 10 -7.88 -14.30 50.19
C ALA A 10 -9.27 -13.89 49.68
N MET A 11 -10.34 -14.45 50.25
CA MET A 11 -11.71 -14.04 49.89
C MET A 11 -12.01 -12.60 50.31
N GLY A 12 -11.51 -12.15 51.46
CA GLY A 12 -11.64 -10.78 51.92
C GLY A 12 -10.97 -9.76 50.98
N VAL A 13 -9.78 -10.07 50.46
CA VAL A 13 -9.04 -9.21 49.52
C VAL A 13 -9.75 -9.13 48.15
N VAL A 14 -10.27 -10.26 47.66
CA VAL A 14 -11.05 -10.28 46.40
C VAL A 14 -12.34 -9.47 46.54
N LEU A 15 -13.04 -9.59 47.68
CA LEU A 15 -14.28 -8.88 47.94
C LEU A 15 -14.04 -7.38 48.20
N LEU A 16 -12.90 -7.02 48.79
CA LEU A 16 -12.42 -5.64 48.87
C LEU A 16 -12.14 -5.05 47.48
N LEU A 17 -11.45 -5.77 46.59
CA LEU A 17 -11.16 -5.28 45.24
C LEU A 17 -12.42 -5.07 44.39
N SER A 18 -13.47 -5.88 44.59
CA SER A 18 -14.75 -5.71 43.90
C SER A 18 -15.58 -4.52 44.37
N LEU A 19 -15.38 -4.02 45.60
CA LEU A 19 -16.14 -2.88 46.15
C LEU A 19 -15.49 -1.51 45.92
N TYR A 20 -14.22 -1.46 45.51
CA TYR A 20 -13.52 -0.20 45.19
C TYR A 20 -13.53 0.17 43.70
N GLY A 21 -14.09 -0.67 42.83
CA GLY A 21 -14.21 -0.42 41.40
C GLY A 21 -15.57 0.13 41.00
N CYS A 22 -15.92 1.36 41.41
CA CYS A 22 -16.86 2.24 40.71
C CYS A 22 -16.94 3.62 41.40
N THR A 23 -16.28 4.63 40.84
CA THR A 23 -16.71 6.03 40.97
C THR A 23 -16.93 6.58 39.56
N THR A 24 -18.15 6.40 39.05
CA THR A 24 -18.62 7.07 37.84
C THR A 24 -18.90 8.53 38.21
N ARG A 25 -18.07 9.46 37.75
CA ARG A 25 -18.38 10.89 37.81
C ARG A 25 -19.13 11.25 36.52
N SER A 26 -20.43 11.44 36.64
CA SER A 26 -21.29 11.98 35.59
C SER A 26 -20.83 13.38 35.19
N GLY A 27 -20.58 13.55 33.90
CA GLY A 27 -20.46 14.82 33.19
C GLY A 27 -21.01 14.60 31.79
N ASP A 28 -22.19 15.13 31.55
CA ASP A 28 -22.98 15.14 30.32
C ASP A 28 -22.14 15.57 29.09
N VAL A 29 -22.12 14.78 28.00
CA VAL A 29 -22.10 15.20 26.58
C VAL A 29 -22.32 13.98 25.67
N SER A 30 -23.40 14.03 24.89
CA SER A 30 -23.77 13.30 23.67
C SER A 30 -23.08 11.96 23.30
N ARG A 31 -23.87 10.88 23.44
CA ARG A 31 -24.11 9.78 22.49
C ARG A 31 -23.11 9.63 21.32
N THR A 32 -22.24 8.63 21.40
CA THR A 32 -21.73 7.88 20.24
C THR A 32 -21.37 6.47 20.73
N ASP A 33 -21.82 5.47 19.99
CA ASP A 33 -21.71 4.06 20.35
C ASP A 33 -20.24 3.61 20.41
N GLU A 34 -19.78 3.13 21.58
CA GLU A 34 -18.45 2.53 21.74
C GLU A 34 -18.47 1.06 21.32
N GLU A 35 -17.93 0.83 20.13
CA GLU A 35 -17.61 -0.45 19.54
C GLU A 35 -16.51 -1.16 20.35
N ASN A 36 -16.75 -2.43 20.64
CA ASN A 36 -15.79 -3.35 21.24
C ASN A 36 -14.67 -3.64 20.23
N VAL A 37 -13.61 -2.82 20.25
CA VAL A 37 -12.40 -3.02 19.45
C VAL A 37 -11.57 -4.13 20.08
N GLU A 38 -11.84 -5.37 19.68
CA GLU A 38 -10.89 -6.46 19.85
C GLU A 38 -9.62 -6.10 19.06
N LYS A 39 -8.46 -6.20 19.71
CA LYS A 39 -7.16 -5.82 19.15
C LYS A 39 -6.86 -6.69 17.93
N GLU A 40 -7.07 -6.13 16.73
CA GLU A 40 -6.67 -6.72 15.46
C GLU A 40 -5.14 -6.81 15.38
N GLU A 41 -4.64 -8.03 15.19
CA GLU A 41 -3.25 -8.28 14.80
C GLU A 41 -3.17 -8.13 13.27
N VAL A 42 -3.07 -6.88 12.82
CA VAL A 42 -2.66 -6.61 11.44
C VAL A 42 -1.19 -7.03 11.36
N ILE A 43 -0.90 -8.07 10.56
CA ILE A 43 0.47 -8.46 10.24
C ILE A 43 1.03 -7.35 9.34
N TYR A 44 1.52 -6.29 9.95
CA TYR A 44 2.35 -5.29 9.30
C TYR A 44 3.69 -5.95 8.99
N GLY A 45 4.02 -6.04 7.71
CA GLY A 45 5.43 -6.03 7.32
C GLY A 45 6.08 -4.81 7.95
N GLU A 46 7.14 -5.03 8.70
CA GLU A 46 7.83 -3.99 9.47
C GLU A 46 8.16 -2.80 8.55
N ILE A 47 7.52 -1.65 8.81
CA ILE A 47 7.77 -0.42 8.08
C ILE A 47 9.10 0.11 8.59
N ILE A 48 10.18 -0.27 7.92
CA ILE A 48 11.50 0.33 8.15
C ILE A 48 11.38 1.81 7.71
N PRO A 49 11.52 2.79 8.61
CA PRO A 49 11.54 4.19 8.20
C PRO A 49 12.70 4.41 7.22
N PRO A 50 12.55 5.28 6.21
CA PRO A 50 13.67 5.68 5.38
C PRO A 50 14.77 6.26 6.28
N ASP A 51 15.94 5.66 6.19
CA ASP A 51 17.18 6.13 6.80
C ASP A 51 17.56 7.45 6.11
N ASP A 52 17.21 8.57 6.75
CA ASP A 52 17.50 9.94 6.31
C ASP A 52 18.98 10.31 6.54
N THR A 53 19.91 9.49 6.04
CA THR A 53 21.34 9.83 6.03
C THR A 53 21.99 9.49 4.68
N LEU A 54 21.74 10.34 3.68
CA LEU A 54 22.60 10.46 2.50
C LEU A 54 22.89 11.95 2.26
N ASP A 55 23.81 12.47 3.06
CA ASP A 55 24.73 13.52 2.64
C ASP A 55 25.74 12.88 1.68
N GLU A 56 25.89 13.38 0.46
CA GLU A 56 27.14 13.37 -0.31
C GLU A 56 26.94 14.15 -1.64
N ASP A 57 27.28 15.44 -1.57
CA ASP A 57 28.01 16.24 -2.56
C ASP A 57 27.89 15.83 -4.04
N ILE A 58 26.96 16.49 -4.76
CA ILE A 58 26.99 16.54 -6.22
C ILE A 58 27.93 17.67 -6.63
N GLU A 59 29.14 17.30 -7.07
CA GLU A 59 30.10 18.22 -7.68
C GLU A 59 29.50 18.90 -8.94
N GLU A 60 29.58 20.22 -8.92
CA GLU A 60 29.26 21.15 -9.99
C GLU A 60 30.26 20.97 -11.14
N LEU A 61 29.84 20.34 -12.23
CA LEU A 61 30.64 20.27 -13.45
C LEU A 61 30.28 21.39 -14.43
N ASP A 62 31.29 22.25 -14.54
CA ASP A 62 31.50 23.43 -15.35
C ASP A 62 31.54 23.18 -16.88
N GLU A 63 31.15 24.24 -17.59
CA GLU A 63 31.20 24.64 -18.99
C GLU A 63 31.85 23.72 -20.04
N THR A 64 31.20 23.60 -21.20
CA THR A 64 31.88 23.92 -22.48
C THR A 64 30.86 24.34 -23.55
N GLU A 65 31.05 25.55 -24.08
CA GLU A 65 30.40 26.04 -25.30
C GLU A 65 30.85 25.20 -26.51
N PHE A 66 29.89 24.67 -27.29
CA PHE A 66 30.17 24.05 -28.58
C PHE A 66 29.64 24.95 -29.70
N VAL A 67 30.55 25.71 -30.30
CA VAL A 67 30.33 26.47 -31.53
C VAL A 67 30.53 25.54 -32.72
N VAL A 68 29.55 25.45 -33.61
CA VAL A 68 29.72 24.79 -34.92
C VAL A 68 29.12 25.67 -36.01
N GLU A 69 30.00 26.40 -36.70
CA GLU A 69 29.74 26.90 -38.04
C GLU A 69 29.98 25.78 -39.06
N GLY A 70 29.00 25.57 -39.93
CA GLY A 70 29.26 25.53 -41.36
C GLY A 70 29.29 24.18 -42.11
N VAL A 71 28.53 24.19 -43.21
CA VAL A 71 28.81 23.58 -44.53
C VAL A 71 28.08 22.27 -44.91
N ILE A 72 26.95 22.50 -45.62
CA ILE A 72 26.39 21.86 -46.83
C ILE A 72 27.02 20.55 -47.34
N GLY A 73 26.14 19.56 -47.57
CA GLY A 73 26.34 18.45 -48.50
C GLY A 73 25.07 17.60 -48.63
N GLU A 74 24.26 17.86 -49.67
CA GLU A 74 23.40 16.84 -50.31
C GLU A 74 24.36 15.73 -50.83
N GLU A 75 24.06 14.44 -50.93
CA GLU A 75 22.85 13.71 -51.32
C GLU A 75 22.95 12.23 -50.84
N ASP A 76 21.88 11.47 -51.09
CA ASP A 76 21.85 10.01 -51.32
C ASP A 76 21.38 9.07 -50.19
N GLY A 77 20.08 8.73 -50.26
CA GLY A 77 19.67 7.34 -50.47
C GLY A 77 19.99 6.31 -49.39
N GLY A 78 19.26 6.34 -48.27
CA GLY A 78 19.24 5.23 -47.31
C GLY A 78 18.01 5.29 -46.42
N GLU A 79 16.94 4.62 -46.84
CA GLU A 79 15.70 4.48 -46.07
C GLU A 79 15.99 3.80 -44.71
N ALA A 80 16.03 4.59 -43.64
CA ALA A 80 15.96 4.07 -42.28
C ALA A 80 14.51 3.65 -41.98
N PRO A 81 14.26 2.49 -41.34
CA PRO A 81 12.91 2.11 -40.96
C PRO A 81 12.39 3.09 -39.90
N VAL A 82 11.46 3.94 -40.34
CA VAL A 82 10.64 4.78 -39.47
C VAL A 82 9.81 3.85 -38.60
N TYR A 83 10.26 3.62 -37.37
CA TYR A 83 9.40 3.01 -36.36
C TYR A 83 8.44 4.09 -35.90
N GLU A 84 7.27 4.16 -36.55
CA GLU A 84 6.18 5.01 -36.11
C GLU A 84 5.80 4.59 -34.70
N GLN A 85 6.23 5.38 -33.71
CA GLN A 85 5.55 5.43 -32.43
C GLN A 85 4.20 6.09 -32.72
N PRO A 86 3.05 5.43 -32.51
CA PRO A 86 1.77 6.11 -32.64
C PRO A 86 1.67 7.11 -31.49
N TYR A 87 2.00 8.36 -31.81
CA TYR A 87 1.65 9.49 -30.99
C TYR A 87 0.12 9.61 -31.06
N SER A 88 -0.56 9.29 -29.95
CA SER A 88 -2.00 9.43 -29.82
C SER A 88 -2.29 10.77 -29.16
N GLU A 89 -2.49 11.80 -29.99
CA GLU A 89 -3.00 13.09 -29.55
C GLU A 89 -4.48 12.98 -29.13
N GLY A 90 -4.78 13.43 -27.90
CA GLY A 90 -6.07 13.97 -27.46
C GLY A 90 -7.35 13.22 -27.82
N GLY A 91 -7.80 12.34 -26.92
CA GLY A 91 -9.18 11.84 -26.92
C GLY A 91 -9.50 11.05 -25.65
N THR A 92 -10.08 11.71 -24.65
CA THR A 92 -10.78 11.04 -23.54
C THR A 92 -11.99 10.30 -24.09
N THR A 93 -11.81 9.03 -24.43
CA THR A 93 -12.87 8.05 -24.55
C THR A 93 -12.53 6.90 -23.62
N GLU A 94 -13.40 6.66 -22.64
CA GLU A 94 -13.34 5.49 -21.76
C GLU A 94 -13.54 4.23 -22.62
N THR A 95 -12.44 3.78 -23.23
CA THR A 95 -12.44 2.57 -24.03
C THR A 95 -12.32 1.40 -23.07
N THR A 96 -13.46 0.76 -22.80
CA THR A 96 -13.54 -0.54 -22.13
C THR A 96 -12.93 -1.60 -23.04
N TYR A 97 -11.60 -1.71 -23.02
CA TYR A 97 -10.89 -2.80 -23.66
C TYR A 97 -11.20 -4.11 -22.89
N SER A 98 -12.13 -4.91 -23.41
CA SER A 98 -12.29 -6.31 -23.01
C SER A 98 -11.06 -7.09 -23.51
N TYR A 99 -10.09 -7.30 -22.62
CA TYR A 99 -8.95 -8.17 -22.87
C TYR A 99 -9.24 -9.54 -22.24
N GLU A 100 -9.31 -10.58 -23.06
CA GLU A 100 -9.66 -11.95 -22.63
C GLU A 100 -8.43 -12.79 -22.21
N GLY A 101 -7.30 -12.13 -21.92
CA GLY A 101 -6.05 -12.80 -21.55
C GLY A 101 -5.78 -12.80 -20.05
N PRO A 102 -4.87 -13.68 -19.59
CA PRO A 102 -4.48 -13.78 -18.18
C PRO A 102 -3.74 -12.50 -17.74
N PHE A 103 -4.15 -11.90 -16.62
CA PHE A 103 -3.57 -10.66 -16.08
C PHE A 103 -2.70 -10.92 -14.86
N TYR A 104 -1.59 -10.19 -14.76
CA TYR A 104 -0.81 -10.09 -13.53
C TYR A 104 -1.45 -9.08 -12.58
N ARG A 105 -1.39 -9.37 -11.28
CA ARG A 105 -1.77 -8.42 -10.23
C ARG A 105 -0.67 -8.33 -9.19
N VAL A 106 -0.64 -7.25 -8.45
CA VAL A 106 0.27 -7.12 -7.29
C VAL A 106 -0.56 -7.26 -6.02
N GLN A 107 -0.24 -8.25 -5.19
CA GLN A 107 -0.85 -8.37 -3.87
C GLN A 107 -0.09 -7.46 -2.89
N VAL A 108 -0.84 -6.65 -2.15
CA VAL A 108 -0.32 -5.67 -1.21
C VAL A 108 -0.29 -6.26 0.21
N ILE A 109 -1.41 -6.84 0.65
CA ILE A 109 -1.53 -7.48 1.97
C ILE A 109 -2.42 -8.73 1.92
N ALA A 110 -2.35 -9.53 2.98
CA ALA A 110 -3.34 -10.53 3.33
C ALA A 110 -3.78 -10.32 4.79
N SER A 111 -5.04 -9.98 5.00
CA SER A 111 -5.62 -9.74 6.32
C SER A 111 -6.45 -10.94 6.78
N SER A 112 -6.52 -11.21 8.09
CA SER A 112 -7.47 -12.17 8.66
C SER A 112 -8.90 -11.60 8.73
N THR A 113 -9.04 -10.27 8.73
CA THR A 113 -10.33 -9.57 8.80
C THR A 113 -10.64 -8.82 7.51
N LYS A 114 -11.93 -8.77 7.18
CA LYS A 114 -12.41 -8.02 6.00
C LYS A 114 -12.19 -6.52 6.19
N THR A 115 -12.50 -6.00 7.38
CA THR A 115 -12.37 -4.58 7.72
C THR A 115 -10.95 -4.08 7.51
N GLY A 116 -9.93 -4.82 7.98
CA GLY A 116 -8.53 -4.46 7.75
C GLY A 116 -8.14 -4.46 6.27
N ALA A 117 -8.64 -5.43 5.49
CA ALA A 117 -8.40 -5.47 4.05
C ALA A 117 -9.09 -4.32 3.30
N ASP A 118 -10.33 -4.00 3.65
CA ASP A 118 -11.10 -2.91 3.04
C ASP A 118 -10.45 -1.55 3.32
N LYS A 119 -9.98 -1.32 4.55
CA LYS A 119 -9.24 -0.10 4.93
C LYS A 119 -7.98 0.08 4.06
N VAL A 120 -7.14 -0.95 3.97
CA VAL A 120 -5.91 -0.88 3.15
C VAL A 120 -6.26 -0.72 1.66
N ALA A 121 -7.31 -1.37 1.17
CA ALA A 121 -7.76 -1.19 -0.21
C ALA A 121 -8.20 0.26 -0.48
N GLU A 122 -8.88 0.91 0.46
CA GLU A 122 -9.28 2.31 0.36
C GLU A 122 -8.06 3.25 0.38
N GLU A 123 -7.10 3.02 1.27
CA GLU A 123 -5.82 3.74 1.29
C GLU A 123 -5.05 3.62 -0.03
N VAL A 124 -4.98 2.41 -0.60
CA VAL A 124 -4.36 2.18 -1.91
C VAL A 124 -5.10 2.92 -3.02
N ARG A 125 -6.44 2.91 -3.03
CA ARG A 125 -7.24 3.66 -4.03
C ARG A 125 -6.98 5.16 -3.97
N MET A 126 -6.78 5.71 -2.77
CA MET A 126 -6.45 7.12 -2.58
C MET A 126 -5.03 7.45 -3.07
N LYS A 127 -4.05 6.58 -2.78
CA LYS A 127 -2.65 6.79 -3.18
C LYS A 127 -2.39 6.51 -4.67
N LEU A 128 -3.15 5.61 -5.29
CA LEU A 128 -3.02 5.19 -6.69
C LEU A 128 -4.35 5.38 -7.46
N PRO A 129 -4.75 6.63 -7.74
CA PRO A 129 -5.97 6.89 -8.50
C PRO A 129 -5.88 6.27 -9.89
N GLY A 130 -6.99 5.66 -10.34
CA GLY A 130 -7.08 5.03 -11.67
C GLY A 130 -6.55 3.60 -11.75
N LYS A 131 -5.98 3.04 -10.66
CA LYS A 131 -5.69 1.60 -10.57
C LYS A 131 -6.87 0.84 -9.98
N MET A 132 -7.18 -0.33 -10.55
CA MET A 132 -8.21 -1.21 -10.00
C MET A 132 -7.67 -1.89 -8.73
N VAL A 133 -8.47 -1.91 -7.66
CA VAL A 133 -8.11 -2.50 -6.37
C VAL A 133 -9.18 -3.48 -5.95
N TYR A 134 -8.75 -4.72 -5.71
CA TYR A 134 -9.56 -5.89 -5.44
C TYR A 134 -9.35 -6.36 -4.01
N VAL A 135 -10.44 -6.74 -3.35
CA VAL A 135 -10.42 -7.42 -2.05
C VAL A 135 -11.07 -8.79 -2.25
N GLU A 136 -10.25 -9.84 -2.16
CA GLU A 136 -10.66 -11.22 -2.48
C GLU A 136 -10.50 -12.11 -1.25
N HIS A 137 -11.53 -12.87 -0.90
CA HIS A 137 -11.44 -13.86 0.19
C HIS A 137 -10.88 -15.18 -0.36
N ILE A 138 -9.66 -15.53 0.02
CA ILE A 138 -8.97 -16.75 -0.44
C ILE A 138 -8.50 -17.55 0.78
N GLY A 139 -9.09 -18.73 0.98
CA GLY A 139 -8.86 -19.54 2.17
C GLY A 139 -9.46 -18.87 3.40
N GLN A 140 -8.62 -18.53 4.37
CA GLN A 140 -8.99 -17.85 5.61
C GLN A 140 -8.55 -16.37 5.65
N TYR A 141 -8.10 -15.83 4.52
CA TYR A 141 -7.54 -14.49 4.43
C TYR A 141 -8.25 -13.64 3.37
N TRP A 142 -8.34 -12.35 3.65
CA TRP A 142 -8.75 -11.29 2.74
C TRP A 142 -7.52 -10.69 2.08
N LYS A 143 -7.35 -10.94 0.79
CA LYS A 143 -6.20 -10.50 0.00
C LYS A 143 -6.52 -9.22 -0.74
N VAL A 144 -5.65 -8.23 -0.61
CA VAL A 144 -5.76 -6.98 -1.36
C VAL A 144 -4.83 -7.06 -2.57
N ARG A 145 -5.39 -6.92 -3.77
CA ARG A 145 -4.65 -6.98 -5.05
C ARG A 145 -4.91 -5.74 -5.90
N VAL A 146 -3.91 -5.32 -6.65
CA VAL A 146 -3.94 -4.07 -7.42
C VAL A 146 -3.56 -4.32 -8.87
N GLY A 147 -4.28 -3.63 -9.75
CA GLY A 147 -4.04 -3.59 -11.18
C GLY A 147 -4.59 -4.80 -11.94
N ASP A 148 -4.45 -4.72 -13.25
CA ASP A 148 -4.65 -5.81 -14.21
C ASP A 148 -3.56 -5.64 -15.29
N CYS A 149 -2.33 -5.93 -14.88
CA CYS A 149 -1.13 -5.75 -15.72
C CYS A 149 -1.10 -6.82 -16.81
N ARG A 150 -0.95 -6.40 -18.07
CA ARG A 150 -0.90 -7.31 -19.22
C ARG A 150 0.46 -8.00 -19.34
N THR A 151 1.50 -7.30 -18.90
CA THR A 151 2.87 -7.81 -18.95
C THR A 151 3.47 -7.90 -17.56
N ARG A 152 4.43 -8.82 -17.39
CA ARG A 152 5.20 -8.91 -16.15
C ARG A 152 5.94 -7.62 -15.84
N LYS A 153 6.46 -6.92 -16.86
CA LYS A 153 7.16 -5.65 -16.71
C LYS A 153 6.25 -4.56 -16.13
N GLU A 154 5.00 -4.47 -16.58
CA GLU A 154 3.99 -3.57 -15.99
C GLU A 154 3.74 -3.91 -14.52
N ALA A 155 3.66 -5.19 -14.18
CA ALA A 155 3.48 -5.63 -12.79
C ALA A 155 4.70 -5.33 -11.91
N GLU A 156 5.91 -5.40 -12.46
CA GLU A 156 7.14 -4.99 -11.77
C GLU A 156 7.15 -3.50 -11.50
N THR A 157 6.82 -2.66 -12.48
CA THR A 157 6.66 -1.21 -12.27
C THR A 157 5.61 -0.90 -11.20
N LEU A 158 4.43 -1.55 -11.26
CA LEU A 158 3.38 -1.35 -10.26
C LEU A 158 3.80 -1.82 -8.86
N ARG A 159 4.52 -2.94 -8.77
CA ARG A 159 5.06 -3.44 -7.51
C ARG A 159 6.04 -2.44 -6.91
N ASP A 160 6.94 -1.89 -7.72
CA ASP A 160 7.96 -0.95 -7.24
C ASP A 160 7.32 0.38 -6.81
N GLU A 161 6.30 0.85 -7.54
CA GLU A 161 5.46 1.98 -7.13
C GLU A 161 4.78 1.73 -5.78
N LEU A 162 4.17 0.56 -5.58
CA LEU A 162 3.54 0.18 -4.30
C LEU A 162 4.57 0.10 -3.16
N ARG A 163 5.76 -0.43 -3.42
CA ARG A 163 6.85 -0.48 -2.42
C ARG A 163 7.29 0.92 -2.01
N ASN A 164 7.43 1.84 -2.97
CA ASN A 164 7.76 3.23 -2.70
C ASN A 164 6.66 3.96 -1.89
N LEU A 165 5.41 3.49 -1.95
CA LEU A 165 4.28 4.00 -1.15
C LEU A 165 4.19 3.41 0.27
N GLY A 166 5.15 2.56 0.65
CA GLY A 166 5.25 1.92 1.96
C GLY A 166 4.79 0.47 2.02
N TYR A 167 4.42 -0.15 0.89
CA TYR A 167 4.03 -1.55 0.84
C TYR A 167 5.22 -2.45 0.45
N SER A 168 6.22 -2.53 1.34
CA SER A 168 7.48 -3.26 1.11
C SER A 168 7.28 -4.72 0.69
N ASP A 169 6.31 -5.40 1.29
CA ASP A 169 5.97 -6.80 1.04
C ASP A 169 5.10 -7.02 -0.21
N ALA A 170 4.87 -5.99 -1.03
CA ALA A 170 4.14 -6.13 -2.27
C ALA A 170 4.81 -7.17 -3.19
N TRP A 171 4.02 -8.12 -3.69
CA TRP A 171 4.49 -9.21 -4.55
C TRP A 171 3.58 -9.44 -5.75
N ILE A 172 4.19 -9.82 -6.87
CA ILE A 172 3.47 -10.08 -8.12
C ILE A 172 2.83 -11.46 -8.04
N VAL A 173 1.53 -11.50 -8.29
CA VAL A 173 0.73 -12.70 -8.43
C VAL A 173 0.53 -12.94 -9.92
N ALA A 174 0.99 -14.10 -10.39
CA ALA A 174 0.71 -14.55 -11.73
C ALA A 174 -0.77 -14.93 -11.89
N PRO A 175 -1.33 -14.77 -13.09
CA PRO A 175 -2.69 -15.21 -13.42
C PRO A 175 -2.92 -16.71 -13.20
#